data_AF-A0A7W2XXQ1-F1
#
_entry.id   AF-A0A7W2XXQ1-F1
#
_cell.length_a   1.000
_cell.length_b   1.000
_cell.length_c   1.000
_cell.angle_alpha   90.00
_cell.angle_beta   90.00
_cell.angle_gamma   90.00
#
_symmetry.space_group_name_H-M   'P 1'
#
loop_
_entity.id
_entity.type
_entity.pdbx_description
1 polymer ?
#
loop_
_entity_poly.entity_id
_entity_poly.type
_entity_poly.pdbx_seq_one_letter_code
_entity_poly.pdbx_strand_id
1 'polypeptide(L)'
;MTNTIGIGYIKYSGKGVNKGIMDTKKQAIALIGIDFALRSCINKQSPDLQKFDYEIPIKIQEGSWEALIPDSTAQWVLATASALGFTYAKKAIEKMAENDFGDIGFKDVIKKSVDAIKWFAKIAIHVGDTTTKLFHNVKFLDNNSKIGIRNNASEYLYVPKYILDMYVMSNPNLLEKLAENISKDKDLKIGPCNNICVTAYY
;
A
#
# COMPACT_ATOMS: atom_id res chain seq x y z
N MET A 1 -14.77 -18.89 -11.13
CA MET A 1 -14.74 -17.71 -10.24
C MET A 1 -13.81 -18.03 -9.09
N THR A 2 -12.56 -17.57 -9.11
CA THR A 2 -11.66 -17.71 -7.95
C THR A 2 -11.90 -16.53 -7.02
N ASN A 3 -12.44 -16.79 -5.83
CA ASN A 3 -12.36 -15.86 -4.70
C ASN A 3 -10.89 -15.57 -4.45
N THR A 4 -10.38 -14.43 -4.94
CA THR A 4 -9.00 -14.08 -4.62
C THR A 4 -8.98 -13.39 -3.27
N ILE A 5 -8.49 -14.14 -2.28
CA ILE A 5 -8.30 -13.68 -0.92
C ILE A 5 -6.99 -12.88 -0.89
N GLY A 6 -7.07 -11.58 -0.58
CA GLY A 6 -5.93 -10.68 -0.46
C GLY A 6 -6.15 -9.70 0.69
N ILE A 7 -5.10 -9.03 1.17
CA ILE A 7 -5.20 -7.95 2.17
C ILE A 7 -5.45 -6.60 1.50
N GLY A 8 -4.97 -6.44 0.27
CA GLY A 8 -5.03 -5.20 -0.48
C GLY A 8 -4.61 -5.38 -1.93
N TYR A 9 -4.83 -4.33 -2.71
CA TYR A 9 -4.51 -4.30 -4.11
C TYR A 9 -3.95 -2.95 -4.55
N ILE A 10 -3.13 -3.00 -5.59
CA ILE A 10 -2.71 -1.84 -6.39
C ILE A 10 -3.00 -2.19 -7.85
N LYS A 11 -3.83 -1.37 -8.50
CA LYS A 11 -4.47 -1.72 -9.79
C LYS A 11 -4.43 -0.54 -10.74
N TYR A 12 -3.98 -0.77 -11.96
CA TYR A 12 -4.14 0.17 -13.07
C TYR A 12 -5.30 -0.25 -13.94
N SER A 13 -6.21 0.66 -14.25
CA SER A 13 -7.37 0.42 -15.12
C SER A 13 -7.44 1.45 -16.23
N GLY A 14 -7.97 1.06 -17.40
CA GLY A 14 -8.15 1.96 -18.53
C GLY A 14 -7.40 1.54 -19.79
N LYS A 15 -7.41 2.41 -20.81
CA LYS A 15 -6.96 2.07 -22.16
C LYS A 15 -5.50 1.62 -22.14
N GLY A 16 -5.22 0.50 -22.80
CA GLY A 16 -3.88 -0.08 -22.87
C GLY A 16 -3.51 -0.97 -21.67
N VAL A 17 -4.41 -1.21 -20.71
CA VAL A 17 -4.24 -2.24 -19.65
C VAL A 17 -5.45 -3.15 -19.43
N ASN A 18 -6.51 -3.00 -20.24
CA ASN A 18 -7.81 -3.67 -20.13
C ASN A 18 -7.83 -5.21 -20.26
N LYS A 19 -6.68 -5.83 -20.54
CA LYS A 19 -6.50 -7.28 -20.61
C LYS A 19 -5.32 -7.78 -19.76
N GLY A 20 -4.86 -6.97 -18.80
CA GLY A 20 -3.70 -7.25 -17.97
C GLY A 20 -2.37 -7.02 -18.69
N ILE A 21 -2.42 -6.71 -20.00
CA ILE A 21 -1.25 -6.41 -20.82
C ILE A 21 -0.81 -4.99 -20.52
N MET A 22 0.44 -4.84 -20.09
CA MET A 22 1.09 -3.55 -19.90
C MET A 22 2.51 -3.66 -20.47
N ASP A 23 3.04 -2.56 -20.99
CA ASP A 23 4.44 -2.49 -21.44
C ASP A 23 5.41 -2.98 -20.34
N THR A 24 6.44 -3.74 -20.72
CA THR A 24 7.38 -4.38 -19.78
C THR A 24 8.05 -3.38 -18.85
N LYS A 25 8.47 -2.21 -19.36
CA LYS A 25 9.10 -1.17 -18.54
C LYS A 25 8.10 -0.59 -17.56
N LYS A 26 6.87 -0.32 -18.00
CA LYS A 26 5.77 0.17 -17.14
C LYS A 26 5.42 -0.83 -16.03
N GLN A 27 5.39 -2.12 -16.34
CA GLN A 27 5.19 -3.18 -15.35
C GLN A 27 6.31 -3.17 -14.31
N ALA A 28 7.58 -3.15 -14.74
CA ALA A 28 8.72 -3.10 -13.83
C ALA A 28 8.67 -1.87 -12.91
N ILE A 29 8.36 -0.69 -13.46
CA ILE A 29 8.19 0.54 -12.68
C ILE A 29 7.06 0.41 -11.64
N ALA A 30 5.92 -0.19 -12.04
CA ALA A 30 4.83 -0.45 -11.11
C ALA A 30 5.27 -1.36 -9.96
N LEU A 31 5.96 -2.47 -10.26
CA LEU A 31 6.47 -3.41 -9.26
C LEU A 31 7.45 -2.73 -8.28
N ILE A 32 8.38 -1.93 -8.80
CA ILE A 32 9.34 -1.18 -7.97
C ILE A 32 8.60 -0.16 -7.09
N GLY A 33 7.59 0.53 -7.63
CA GLY A 33 6.77 1.46 -6.87
C GLY A 33 5.98 0.79 -5.75
N ILE A 34 5.44 -0.42 -6.00
CA ILE A 34 4.72 -1.22 -5.00
C ILE A 34 5.67 -1.60 -3.87
N ASP A 35 6.84 -2.18 -4.18
CA ASP A 35 7.83 -2.57 -3.18
C ASP A 35 8.25 -1.36 -2.34
N PHE A 36 8.66 -0.27 -3.01
CA PHE A 36 9.10 0.94 -2.32
C PHE A 36 8.05 1.50 -1.37
N ALA A 37 6.79 1.61 -1.82
CA ALA A 37 5.71 2.17 -1.02
C ALA A 37 5.36 1.28 0.17
N LEU A 38 5.18 -0.03 -0.06
CA LEU A 38 4.85 -0.99 1.01
C LEU A 38 5.99 -1.10 2.01
N ARG A 39 7.22 -1.34 1.55
CA ARG A 39 8.42 -1.45 2.39
C ARG A 39 8.61 -0.19 3.23
N SER A 40 8.41 1.00 2.64
CA SER A 40 8.49 2.28 3.36
C SER A 40 7.43 2.44 4.46
N CYS A 41 6.24 1.85 4.31
CA CYS A 41 5.19 1.89 5.33
C CYS A 41 5.37 0.80 6.39
N ILE A 42 5.75 -0.41 5.99
CA ILE A 42 6.04 -1.54 6.88
C ILE A 42 7.18 -1.17 7.84
N ASN A 43 8.29 -0.66 7.28
CA ASN A 43 9.49 -0.30 8.04
C ASN A 43 9.26 0.83 9.05
N LYS A 44 8.28 1.71 8.82
CA LYS A 44 7.88 2.74 9.80
C LYS A 44 7.04 2.18 10.93
N GLN A 45 6.13 1.26 10.60
CA GLN A 45 5.21 0.66 11.58
C GLN A 45 5.90 -0.40 12.45
N SER A 46 6.83 -1.15 11.87
CA SER A 46 7.63 -2.14 12.57
C SER A 46 9.09 -2.02 12.13
N PRO A 47 9.86 -1.10 12.76
CA PRO A 47 11.27 -0.90 12.45
C PRO A 47 12.12 -2.17 12.62
N ASP A 48 11.71 -3.10 13.48
CA ASP A 48 12.40 -4.38 13.65
C ASP A 48 12.38 -5.24 12.39
N LEU A 49 11.37 -5.09 11.52
CA LEU A 49 11.33 -5.78 10.23
C LEU A 49 12.45 -5.32 9.29
N GLN A 50 12.99 -4.11 9.46
CA GLN A 50 14.13 -3.62 8.67
C GLN A 50 15.40 -4.45 8.87
N LYS A 51 15.51 -5.14 10.00
CA LYS A 51 16.68 -5.97 10.33
C LYS A 51 16.71 -7.29 9.55
N PHE A 52 15.62 -7.61 8.85
CA PHE A 52 15.47 -8.82 8.08
C PHE A 52 15.41 -8.50 6.59
N ASP A 53 16.03 -9.35 5.79
CA ASP A 53 15.81 -9.34 4.35
C ASP A 53 14.49 -10.05 4.06
N TYR A 54 13.45 -9.28 3.75
CA TYR A 54 12.11 -9.80 3.50
C TYR A 54 11.61 -9.43 2.11
N GLU A 55 10.97 -10.42 1.48
CA GLU A 55 10.30 -10.25 0.20
C GLU A 55 8.84 -9.86 0.42
N ILE A 56 8.29 -9.06 -0.50
CA ILE A 56 6.87 -8.69 -0.53
C ILE A 56 6.23 -9.44 -1.70
N PRO A 57 5.64 -10.62 -1.48
CA PRO A 57 5.00 -11.38 -2.52
C PRO A 57 3.75 -10.65 -2.99
N ILE A 58 3.57 -10.64 -4.29
CA ILE A 58 2.38 -10.12 -4.94
C ILE A 58 1.92 -11.11 -6.01
N LYS A 59 0.61 -11.17 -6.24
CA LYS A 59 0.02 -11.94 -7.33
C LYS A 59 -0.48 -10.98 -8.39
N ILE A 60 0.09 -11.05 -9.58
CA ILE A 60 -0.43 -10.31 -10.74
C ILE A 60 -1.64 -11.06 -11.31
N GLN A 61 -2.75 -10.35 -11.51
CA GLN A 61 -3.98 -10.92 -12.06
C GLN A 61 -4.33 -10.37 -13.44
N GLU A 62 -5.00 -11.21 -14.23
CA GLU A 62 -5.61 -10.83 -15.50
C GLU A 62 -6.81 -9.90 -15.29
N GLY A 63 -7.04 -9.00 -16.24
CA GLY A 63 -8.12 -8.02 -16.20
C GLY A 63 -7.59 -6.62 -16.48
N SER A 64 -7.66 -5.72 -15.50
CA SER A 64 -6.82 -4.51 -15.48
C SER A 64 -5.53 -4.87 -14.73
N TRP A 65 -4.33 -4.40 -15.09
CA TRP A 65 -3.09 -4.81 -14.38
C TRP A 65 -3.25 -4.62 -12.86
N GLU A 66 -3.29 -5.72 -12.10
CA GLU A 66 -3.67 -5.74 -10.69
C GLU A 66 -2.68 -6.60 -9.91
N ALA A 67 -2.02 -5.98 -8.94
CA ALA A 67 -1.15 -6.62 -7.98
C ALA A 67 -1.93 -6.83 -6.68
N LEU A 68 -2.20 -8.10 -6.36
CA LEU A 68 -2.82 -8.50 -5.10
C LEU A 68 -1.78 -8.87 -4.06
N ILE A 69 -1.98 -8.38 -2.84
CA ILE A 69 -1.14 -8.69 -1.69
C ILE A 69 -1.75 -9.91 -0.97
N PRO A 70 -1.03 -11.05 -0.91
CA PRO A 70 -1.55 -12.29 -0.33
C PRO A 70 -1.91 -12.14 1.15
N ASP A 71 -2.95 -12.86 1.59
CA ASP A 71 -3.58 -12.62 2.90
C ASP A 71 -3.15 -13.56 4.04
N SER A 72 -2.28 -14.51 3.75
CA SER A 72 -1.80 -15.51 4.70
C SER A 72 -0.28 -15.57 4.72
N THR A 73 0.29 -15.67 5.92
CA THR A 73 1.71 -15.90 6.14
C THR A 73 2.19 -17.18 5.44
N ALA A 74 1.35 -18.21 5.35
CA ALA A 74 1.63 -19.43 4.59
C ALA A 74 1.86 -19.19 3.09
N GLN A 75 1.05 -18.33 2.44
CA GLN A 75 1.30 -17.96 1.04
C GLN A 75 2.58 -17.14 0.87
N TRP A 76 2.94 -16.33 1.87
CA TRP A 76 4.22 -15.62 1.88
C TRP A 76 5.40 -16.60 2.02
N VAL A 77 5.31 -17.58 2.91
CA VAL A 77 6.30 -18.67 3.06
C VAL A 77 6.47 -19.44 1.75
N LEU A 78 5.36 -19.82 1.10
CA LEU A 78 5.39 -20.61 -0.13
C LEU A 78 5.92 -19.81 -1.33
N ALA A 79 5.58 -18.51 -1.43
CA ALA A 79 6.06 -17.66 -2.52
C ALA A 79 7.58 -17.45 -2.44
N THR A 80 8.10 -17.20 -1.25
CA THR A 80 9.54 -17.00 -1.00
C THR A 80 10.36 -18.29 -1.06
N ALA A 81 9.74 -19.47 -0.81
CA ALA A 81 10.40 -20.77 -0.92
C ALA A 81 10.74 -21.20 -2.36
N SER A 82 10.23 -20.48 -3.38
CA SER A 82 10.47 -20.79 -4.80
C SER A 82 11.68 -20.06 -5.41
N ALA A 83 12.25 -19.08 -4.71
CA ALA A 83 13.46 -18.36 -5.12
C ALA A 83 14.69 -18.90 -4.35
N LEU A 84 15.86 -18.94 -5.01
CA LEU A 84 17.11 -19.61 -4.58
C LEU A 84 17.78 -19.09 -3.27
N GLY A 85 17.07 -18.34 -2.41
CA GLY A 85 17.59 -17.69 -1.18
C GLY A 85 17.10 -18.32 0.12
N PHE A 86 17.36 -19.62 0.33
CA PHE A 86 16.66 -20.43 1.34
C PHE A 86 16.93 -20.13 2.83
N THR A 87 18.00 -19.42 3.21
CA THR A 87 18.40 -19.33 4.64
C THR A 87 18.02 -18.04 5.35
N TYR A 88 18.05 -16.89 4.67
CA TYR A 88 17.71 -15.60 5.29
C TYR A 88 16.21 -15.32 5.26
N ALA A 89 15.55 -15.60 4.13
CA ALA A 89 14.10 -15.44 3.99
C ALA A 89 13.34 -16.37 4.94
N LYS A 90 13.78 -17.63 5.08
CA LYS A 90 13.17 -18.58 6.02
C LYS A 90 13.27 -18.12 7.48
N LYS A 91 14.43 -17.62 7.92
CA LYS A 91 14.60 -17.06 9.27
C LYS A 91 13.78 -15.78 9.50
N ALA A 92 13.67 -14.91 8.50
CA ALA A 92 12.84 -13.72 8.57
C ALA A 92 11.36 -14.10 8.76
N ILE A 93 10.91 -15.11 8.02
CA ILE A 93 9.54 -15.61 8.02
C ILE A 93 9.22 -16.42 9.28
N GLU A 94 10.13 -17.29 9.72
CA GLU A 94 10.05 -18.00 11.00
C GLU A 94 9.98 -16.98 12.13
N LYS A 95 10.82 -15.92 12.12
CA LYS A 95 10.74 -14.84 13.12
C LYS A 95 9.42 -14.07 13.03
N MET A 96 8.92 -13.76 11.81
CA MET A 96 7.59 -13.17 11.53
C MET A 96 6.42 -14.03 12.02
N ALA A 97 6.62 -15.35 12.11
CA ALA A 97 5.62 -16.31 12.56
C ALA A 97 5.75 -16.67 14.05
N GLU A 98 6.96 -16.62 14.61
CA GLU A 98 7.29 -16.97 16.00
C GLU A 98 7.10 -15.80 16.97
N ASN A 99 7.23 -14.55 16.49
CA ASN A 99 7.02 -13.36 17.33
C ASN A 99 5.63 -12.75 17.08
N ASP A 100 4.85 -12.63 18.15
CA ASP A 100 4.04 -11.43 18.37
C ASP A 100 4.96 -10.21 18.24
N PHE A 101 5.00 -9.57 17.06
CA PHE A 101 5.60 -8.24 16.90
C PHE A 101 4.68 -7.22 17.59
N GLY A 102 4.58 -7.30 18.92
CA GLY A 102 3.58 -6.60 19.74
C GLY A 102 2.14 -7.06 19.46
N ASP A 103 1.14 -6.43 20.10
CA ASP A 103 -0.32 -6.69 19.96
C ASP A 103 -0.87 -6.64 18.50
N ILE A 104 -0.03 -6.50 17.47
CA ILE A 104 -0.37 -6.28 16.06
C ILE A 104 0.36 -7.34 15.21
N GLY A 105 -0.39 -8.27 14.61
CA GLY A 105 0.17 -9.30 13.73
C GLY A 105 0.74 -8.74 12.42
N PHE A 106 1.65 -9.48 11.77
CA PHE A 106 2.23 -9.10 10.47
C PHE A 106 1.17 -8.74 9.40
N LYS A 107 0.06 -9.50 9.38
CA LYS A 107 -1.11 -9.22 8.52
C LYS A 107 -1.68 -7.81 8.74
N ASP A 108 -1.74 -7.36 10.00
CA ASP A 108 -2.24 -6.03 10.34
C ASP A 108 -1.24 -4.94 9.95
N VAL A 109 0.07 -5.19 10.06
CA VAL A 109 1.11 -4.28 9.56
C VAL A 109 0.96 -4.07 8.05
N ILE A 110 0.77 -5.16 7.28
CA ILE A 110 0.52 -5.06 5.83
C ILE A 110 -0.78 -4.32 5.54
N LYS A 111 -1.87 -4.65 6.24
CA LYS A 111 -3.18 -4.00 6.05
C LYS A 111 -3.12 -2.50 6.33
N LYS A 112 -2.51 -2.10 7.44
CA LYS A 112 -2.28 -0.70 7.79
C LYS A 112 -1.34 0.00 6.82
N SER A 113 -0.36 -0.72 6.25
CA SER A 113 0.51 -0.18 5.18
C SER A 113 -0.28 0.15 3.92
N VAL A 114 -1.12 -0.78 3.44
CA VAL A 114 -2.00 -0.53 2.29
C VAL A 114 -2.93 0.66 2.55
N ASP A 115 -3.50 0.72 3.76
CA ASP A 115 -4.37 1.84 4.15
C ASP A 115 -3.60 3.18 4.21
N ALA A 116 -2.37 3.17 4.72
CA ALA A 116 -1.49 4.33 4.74
C ALA A 116 -1.15 4.83 3.32
N ILE A 117 -0.83 3.93 2.39
CA ILE A 117 -0.58 4.28 0.97
C ILE A 117 -1.83 4.90 0.34
N LYS A 118 -3.01 4.29 0.55
CA LYS A 118 -4.30 4.83 0.07
C LYS A 118 -4.56 6.24 0.62
N TRP A 119 -4.36 6.43 1.92
CA TRP A 119 -4.56 7.73 2.55
C TRP A 119 -3.51 8.76 2.15
N PHE A 120 -2.25 8.34 1.92
CA PHE A 120 -1.22 9.23 1.38
C PHE A 120 -1.67 9.84 0.06
N ALA A 121 -2.19 9.02 -0.86
CA ALA A 121 -2.76 9.50 -2.12
C ALA A 121 -3.91 10.48 -1.89
N LYS A 122 -4.85 10.15 -0.99
CA LYS A 122 -6.00 11.02 -0.67
C LYS A 122 -5.57 12.38 -0.10
N ILE A 123 -4.61 12.39 0.82
CA ILE A 123 -4.10 13.63 1.42
C ILE A 123 -3.37 14.45 0.36
N ALA A 124 -2.50 13.83 -0.43
CA ALA A 124 -1.77 14.50 -1.51
C ALA A 124 -2.72 15.14 -2.53
N ILE A 125 -3.79 14.45 -2.92
CA ILE A 125 -4.82 14.99 -3.83
C ILE A 125 -5.58 16.15 -3.16
N HIS A 126 -5.98 15.98 -1.90
CA HIS A 126 -6.74 16.98 -1.16
C HIS A 126 -5.95 18.28 -0.97
N VAL A 127 -4.67 18.17 -0.63
CA VAL A 127 -3.77 19.30 -0.35
C VAL A 127 -3.16 19.85 -1.64
N GLY A 128 -3.00 19.02 -2.67
CA GLY A 128 -2.34 19.35 -3.93
C GLY A 128 -0.81 19.26 -3.88
N ASP A 129 -0.24 18.74 -2.79
CA ASP A 129 1.20 18.67 -2.54
C ASP A 129 1.55 17.52 -1.57
N THR A 130 2.64 16.81 -1.84
CA THR A 130 3.17 15.71 -1.02
C THR A 130 4.24 16.15 -0.01
N THR A 131 4.76 17.38 -0.16
CA THR A 131 5.82 17.96 0.68
C THR A 131 5.27 18.65 1.93
N THR A 132 4.00 19.08 1.92
CA THR A 132 3.33 19.69 3.07
C THR A 132 3.35 18.75 4.28
N LYS A 133 4.11 19.12 5.33
CA LYS A 133 4.24 18.38 6.59
C LYS A 133 3.59 19.07 7.80
N LEU A 134 3.21 20.33 7.65
CA LEU A 134 2.61 21.15 8.70
C LEU A 134 1.22 21.60 8.26
N PHE A 135 0.23 21.41 9.13
CA PHE A 135 -1.16 21.75 8.85
C PHE A 135 -1.65 22.78 9.86
N HIS A 136 -2.19 23.89 9.34
CA HIS A 136 -2.79 24.94 10.15
C HIS A 136 -4.32 24.84 10.13
N ASN A 137 -4.98 25.45 11.13
CA ASN A 137 -6.45 25.50 11.22
C ASN A 137 -7.13 24.12 11.21
N VAL A 138 -6.48 23.13 11.83
CA VAL A 138 -6.98 21.75 11.91
C VAL A 138 -8.23 21.69 12.80
N LYS A 139 -9.10 20.74 12.50
CA LYS A 139 -10.27 20.41 13.34
C LYS A 139 -10.12 19.02 13.93
N PHE A 140 -10.63 18.80 15.13
CA PHE A 140 -10.63 17.47 15.75
C PHE A 140 -12.05 16.91 15.80
N LEU A 141 -12.18 15.61 15.54
CA LEU A 141 -13.42 14.84 15.66
C LEU A 141 -13.16 13.53 16.42
N ASP A 142 -14.24 12.90 16.88
CA ASP A 142 -14.24 11.57 17.48
C ASP A 142 -13.20 11.43 18.61
N ASN A 143 -13.30 12.28 19.63
CA ASN A 143 -12.35 12.35 20.75
C ASN A 143 -10.89 12.47 20.28
N ASN A 144 -10.65 13.33 19.29
CA ASN A 144 -9.34 13.59 18.67
C ASN A 144 -8.73 12.39 17.92
N SER A 145 -9.52 11.34 17.62
CA SER A 145 -9.05 10.21 16.80
C SER A 145 -8.98 10.55 15.32
N LYS A 146 -9.67 11.61 14.87
CA LYS A 146 -9.62 12.15 13.51
C LYS A 146 -9.24 13.63 13.50
N ILE A 147 -8.37 13.98 12.55
CA ILE A 147 -7.88 15.34 12.32
C ILE A 147 -8.35 15.79 10.94
N GLY A 148 -9.14 16.87 10.91
CA GLY A 148 -9.57 17.57 9.70
C GLY A 148 -8.48 18.50 9.19
N ILE A 149 -7.94 18.19 8.01
CA ILE A 149 -6.98 19.04 7.29
C ILE A 149 -7.72 19.87 6.23
N ARG A 150 -7.47 21.18 6.20
CA ARG A 150 -8.11 22.13 5.29
C ARG A 150 -7.30 22.24 3.99
N ASN A 151 -7.97 22.22 2.84
CA ASN A 151 -7.34 22.53 1.54
C ASN A 151 -7.48 24.02 1.15
N ASN A 152 -6.94 24.39 -0.01
CA ASN A 152 -7.03 25.76 -0.53
C ASN A 152 -8.48 26.20 -0.86
N ALA A 153 -9.36 25.24 -1.16
CA ALA A 153 -10.80 25.48 -1.35
C ALA A 153 -11.58 25.61 -0.03
N SER A 154 -10.89 25.59 1.13
CA SER A 154 -11.47 25.65 2.47
C SER A 154 -12.30 24.43 2.90
N GLU A 155 -12.14 23.32 2.19
CA GLU A 155 -12.79 22.05 2.49
C GLU A 155 -11.91 21.24 3.44
N TYR A 156 -12.57 20.46 4.31
CA TYR A 156 -11.90 19.63 5.31
C TYR A 156 -11.92 18.15 4.91
N LEU A 157 -10.75 17.53 4.87
CA LEU A 157 -10.61 16.07 4.83
C LEU A 157 -10.29 15.57 6.24
N TYR A 158 -11.14 14.70 6.79
CA TYR A 158 -10.92 14.11 8.11
C TYR A 158 -10.12 12.81 7.99
N VAL A 159 -8.92 12.83 8.57
CA VAL A 159 -7.92 11.76 8.49
C VAL A 159 -7.73 11.15 9.88
N PRO A 160 -7.68 9.82 10.03
CA PRO A 160 -7.30 9.21 11.30
C PRO A 160 -5.93 9.73 11.77
N LYS A 161 -5.77 10.02 13.07
CA LYS A 161 -4.52 10.62 13.59
C LYS A 161 -3.29 9.81 13.20
N TYR A 162 -3.32 8.49 13.39
CA TYR A 162 -2.19 7.60 13.08
C TYR A 162 -1.78 7.64 11.59
N ILE A 163 -2.74 7.87 10.70
CA ILE A 163 -2.49 8.03 9.26
C ILE A 163 -1.81 9.37 8.98
N LEU A 164 -2.28 10.45 9.62
CA LEU A 164 -1.68 11.76 9.45
C LEU A 164 -0.23 11.77 9.95
N ASP A 165 0.03 11.14 11.11
CA ASP A 165 1.38 10.95 11.63
C ASP A 165 2.27 10.21 10.61
N MET A 166 1.77 9.09 10.03
CA MET A 166 2.49 8.36 8.98
C MET A 166 2.74 9.17 7.71
N TYR A 167 1.78 10.01 7.29
CA TYR A 167 1.93 10.89 6.12
C TYR A 167 3.04 11.91 6.33
N VAL A 168 3.07 12.54 7.51
CA VAL A 168 4.07 13.54 7.87
C VAL A 168 5.48 12.94 7.85
N MET A 169 5.63 11.71 8.36
CA MET A 169 6.91 10.99 8.37
C MET A 169 7.31 10.40 7.01
N SER A 170 6.43 10.38 6.02
CA SER A 170 6.68 9.70 4.74
C SER A 170 7.45 10.54 3.74
N ASN A 171 8.26 9.87 2.92
CA ASN A 171 8.95 10.50 1.79
C ASN A 171 7.90 11.10 0.82
N PRO A 172 8.03 12.37 0.40
CA PRO A 172 7.11 13.00 -0.56
C PRO A 172 6.95 12.21 -1.87
N ASN A 173 7.96 11.44 -2.26
CA ASN A 173 7.98 10.64 -3.48
C ASN A 173 7.42 9.22 -3.28
N LEU A 174 6.72 8.96 -2.17
CA LEU A 174 6.20 7.62 -1.83
C LEU A 174 5.47 6.93 -2.99
N LEU A 175 4.71 7.70 -3.77
CA LEU A 175 3.90 7.20 -4.88
C LEU A 175 4.43 7.59 -6.25
N GLU A 176 5.60 8.22 -6.35
CA GLU A 176 6.13 8.79 -7.60
C GLU A 176 6.12 7.75 -8.73
N LYS A 177 6.75 6.59 -8.50
CA LYS A 177 6.83 5.49 -9.48
C LYS A 177 5.47 4.89 -9.83
N LEU A 178 4.53 4.88 -8.89
CA LEU A 178 3.17 4.41 -9.18
C LEU A 178 2.42 5.44 -10.05
N ALA A 179 2.61 6.72 -9.76
CA ALA A 179 1.99 7.82 -10.49
C ALA A 179 2.54 7.99 -11.92
N GLU A 180 3.80 7.60 -12.19
CA GLU A 180 4.40 7.61 -13.54
C GLU A 180 3.56 6.83 -14.57
N ASN A 181 2.82 5.83 -14.10
CA ASN A 181 1.97 5.01 -14.95
C ASN A 181 0.54 5.57 -15.12
N ILE A 182 0.18 6.70 -14.51
CA ILE A 182 -1.13 7.34 -14.67
C ILE A 182 -1.12 8.17 -15.95
N SER A 183 -2.27 8.24 -16.63
CA SER A 183 -2.47 9.11 -17.79
C SER A 183 -3.96 9.44 -17.92
N LYS A 184 -4.34 10.31 -18.86
CA LYS A 184 -5.74 10.69 -19.10
C LYS A 184 -6.71 9.49 -19.22
N ASP A 185 -6.25 8.38 -19.81
CA ASP A 185 -7.07 7.18 -20.04
C ASP A 185 -6.71 6.02 -19.10
N LYS A 186 -5.94 6.26 -18.03
CA LYS A 186 -5.43 5.20 -17.15
C LYS A 186 -5.32 5.68 -15.71
N ASP A 187 -6.12 5.06 -14.86
CA ASP A 187 -6.23 5.36 -13.44
C ASP A 187 -5.41 4.39 -12.60
N LEU A 188 -5.00 4.86 -11.43
CA LEU A 188 -4.43 4.06 -10.35
C LEU A 188 -5.46 3.92 -9.22
N LYS A 189 -5.74 2.68 -8.81
CA LYS A 189 -6.61 2.34 -7.69
C LYS A 189 -5.80 1.61 -6.62
N ILE A 190 -5.92 2.06 -5.38
CA ILE A 190 -5.24 1.47 -4.21
C ILE A 190 -6.30 1.25 -3.14
N GLY A 191 -6.36 0.05 -2.57
CA GLY A 191 -7.34 -0.21 -1.53
C GLY A 191 -7.15 -1.52 -0.79
N PRO A 192 -7.79 -1.64 0.38
CA PRO A 192 -7.93 -2.94 1.02
C PRO A 192 -8.81 -3.85 0.17
N CYS A 193 -8.52 -5.14 0.16
CA CYS A 193 -9.49 -6.12 -0.23
C CYS A 193 -10.40 -6.32 0.98
N ASN A 194 -11.64 -5.83 0.93
CA ASN A 194 -12.64 -6.37 1.83
C ASN A 194 -12.77 -7.88 1.48
N ASN A 195 -13.21 -8.75 2.39
CA ASN A 195 -13.32 -10.22 2.17
C ASN A 195 -14.20 -10.63 0.95
N ILE A 196 -14.63 -9.67 0.13
CA ILE A 196 -15.22 -9.77 -1.17
C ILE A 196 -14.52 -8.71 -2.04
N CYS A 197 -13.69 -9.12 -3.01
CA CYS A 197 -13.17 -8.21 -4.03
C CYS A 197 -14.33 -7.73 -4.91
N VAL A 198 -14.97 -6.62 -4.56
CA VAL A 198 -15.97 -5.97 -5.41
C VAL A 198 -15.23 -4.95 -6.28
N THR A 199 -15.19 -5.23 -7.59
CA THR A 199 -14.65 -4.32 -8.59
C THR A 199 -15.69 -3.23 -8.88
N ALA A 200 -15.42 -1.98 -8.52
CA ALA A 200 -16.25 -0.84 -8.91
C ALA A 200 -15.66 -0.13 -10.15
N TYR A 201 -16.50 0.05 -11.16
CA TYR A 201 -16.23 0.87 -12.34
C TYR A 201 -16.59 2.33 -12.03
N TYR A 202 -15.73 3.27 -12.45
CA TYR A 202 -16.05 4.69 -12.57
C TYR A 202 -16.09 5.02 -14.06
#